data_AF-A0A1D2M0G7-F1
#
_entry.id   AF-A0A1D2M0G7-F1
#
_cell.length_a   1.000
_cell.length_b   1.000
_cell.length_c   1.000
_cell.angle_alpha   90.00
_cell.angle_beta   90.00
_cell.angle_gamma   90.00
#
_symmetry.space_group_name_H-M   'P 1'
#
loop_
_entity.id
_entity.type
_entity.pdbx_description
1 polymer ?
#
loop_
_entity_poly.entity_id
_entity_poly.type
_entity_poly.pdbx_seq_one_letter_code
_entity_poly.pdbx_strand_id
1 'polypeptide(L)'
;MILELLGFSLVLVLVFIAWFLLKHGHRYIGTENRHKFFAEFFKEFPVFHNAKTGFYKKELFKPLHEMESSFPELRKEKAIRILEIGAGPGANMEFYPKNAKLIVADPNPFFKEILESVFKK
;
A
#
# COMPACT_ATOMS: atom_id res chain seq x y z
N MET A 1 28.17 -16.97 -33.81
CA MET A 1 27.27 -18.14 -33.83
C MET A 1 27.33 -19.00 -32.56
N ILE A 2 28.41 -19.74 -32.26
CA ILE A 2 28.45 -20.64 -31.07
C ILE A 2 28.40 -19.86 -29.75
N LEU A 3 29.17 -18.77 -29.63
CA LEU A 3 29.20 -17.93 -28.42
C LEU A 3 27.85 -17.23 -28.17
N GLU A 4 27.16 -16.81 -29.24
CA GLU A 4 25.82 -16.20 -29.16
C GLU A 4 24.75 -17.23 -28.75
N LEU A 5 24.85 -18.46 -29.27
CA LEU A 5 23.96 -19.55 -28.90
C LEU A 5 24.14 -19.96 -27.43
N LEU A 6 25.38 -19.98 -26.94
CA LEU A 6 25.71 -20.20 -25.52
C LEU A 6 25.22 -19.05 -24.62
N GLY A 7 25.31 -17.80 -25.10
CA GLY A 7 24.77 -16.65 -24.38
C GLY A 7 23.25 -16.72 -24.25
N PHE A 8 22.54 -17.08 -25.32
CA PHE A 8 21.09 -17.22 -25.31
C PHE A 8 20.62 -18.36 -24.41
N SER A 9 21.30 -19.51 -24.44
CA SER A 9 20.96 -20.64 -23.57
C SER A 9 21.19 -20.32 -22.09
N LEU A 10 22.26 -19.59 -21.75
CA LEU A 10 22.50 -19.13 -20.39
C LEU A 10 21.39 -18.19 -19.90
N VAL A 11 20.94 -17.24 -20.73
CA VAL A 11 19.83 -16.35 -20.38
C VAL A 11 18.55 -17.15 -20.12
N LEU A 12 18.23 -18.13 -20.97
CA LEU A 12 17.06 -18.99 -20.77
C LEU A 12 17.13 -19.80 -19.46
N VAL A 13 18.32 -20.33 -19.13
CA VAL A 13 18.54 -21.05 -17.86
C VAL A 13 18.35 -20.12 -16.66
N LEU A 14 18.91 -18.91 -16.71
CA LEU A 14 18.75 -17.92 -15.64
C LEU A 14 17.30 -17.48 -15.47
N VAL A 15 16.57 -17.25 -16.57
CA VAL A 15 15.14 -16.95 -16.55
C VAL A 15 14.34 -18.11 -15.97
N PHE A 16 14.66 -19.34 -16.33
CA PHE A 16 14.00 -20.52 -15.79
C PHE A 16 14.26 -20.69 -14.28
N ILE A 17 15.51 -20.51 -13.83
CA ILE A 17 15.87 -20.54 -12.39
C ILE A 17 15.13 -19.45 -11.64
N ALA A 18 15.12 -18.22 -12.16
CA ALA A 18 14.40 -17.10 -11.54
C ALA A 18 12.89 -17.40 -11.45
N TRP A 19 12.28 -17.87 -12.54
CA TRP A 19 10.88 -18.29 -12.54
C TRP A 19 10.61 -19.42 -11.53
N PHE A 20 11.48 -20.43 -11.46
CA PHE A 20 11.34 -21.54 -10.54
C PHE A 20 11.46 -21.09 -9.07
N LEU A 21 12.43 -20.23 -8.75
CA LEU A 21 12.59 -19.65 -7.43
C LEU A 21 11.43 -18.73 -7.06
N LEU A 22 10.88 -17.94 -7.98
CA LEU A 22 9.68 -17.15 -7.72
C LEU A 22 8.45 -18.04 -7.47
N LYS A 23 8.30 -19.09 -8.29
CA LYS A 23 7.15 -20.01 -8.21
C LYS A 23 7.18 -20.90 -6.97
N HIS A 24 8.35 -21.40 -6.57
CA HIS A 24 8.48 -22.38 -5.48
C HIS A 24 9.21 -21.85 -4.25
N GLY A 25 10.13 -20.88 -4.41
CA GLY A 25 10.90 -20.28 -3.32
C GLY A 25 10.02 -19.56 -2.29
N HIS A 26 8.88 -19.00 -2.70
CA HIS A 26 7.93 -18.39 -1.76
C HIS A 26 7.43 -19.35 -0.67
N ARG A 27 7.49 -20.68 -0.91
CA ARG A 27 7.11 -21.72 0.05
C ARG A 27 8.14 -21.88 1.17
N TYR A 28 9.40 -21.52 0.91
CA TYR A 28 10.52 -21.58 1.85
C TYR A 28 10.76 -20.24 2.55
N ILE A 29 10.22 -19.15 2.00
CA ILE A 29 10.16 -17.86 2.67
C ILE A 29 8.98 -17.91 3.66
N GLY A 30 9.27 -17.81 4.96
CA GLY A 30 8.24 -17.76 6.01
C GLY A 30 7.18 -16.68 5.75
N THR A 31 5.94 -16.92 6.21
CA THR A 31 4.79 -16.01 6.06
C THR A 31 5.13 -14.58 6.46
N GLU A 32 5.79 -14.40 7.60
CA GLU A 32 6.23 -13.08 8.08
C GLU A 32 7.18 -12.39 7.12
N ASN A 33 8.20 -13.10 6.61
CA ASN A 33 9.18 -12.53 5.69
C ASN A 33 8.53 -12.13 4.36
N ARG A 34 7.51 -12.87 3.90
CA ARG A 34 6.72 -12.47 2.73
C ARG A 34 5.93 -11.19 2.99
N HIS A 35 5.29 -11.07 4.16
CA HIS A 35 4.54 -9.87 4.54
C HIS A 35 5.45 -8.64 4.72
N LYS A 36 6.63 -8.81 5.33
CA LYS A 36 7.67 -7.78 5.43
C LYS A 36 8.12 -7.32 4.04
N PHE A 37 8.50 -8.27 3.19
CA PHE A 37 8.94 -7.98 1.82
C PHE A 37 7.84 -7.26 1.03
N PHE A 38 6.59 -7.72 1.14
CA PHE A 38 5.46 -7.08 0.48
C PHE A 38 5.26 -5.64 0.98
N ALA A 39 5.30 -5.41 2.30
CA ALA A 39 5.15 -4.06 2.86
C ALA A 39 6.26 -3.12 2.37
N GLU A 40 7.51 -3.57 2.39
CA GLU A 40 8.66 -2.79 1.94
C GLU A 40 8.62 -2.49 0.44
N PHE A 41 8.30 -3.49 -0.39
CA PHE A 41 8.15 -3.33 -1.83
C PHE A 41 7.01 -2.35 -2.19
N PHE A 42 5.90 -2.41 -1.43
CA PHE A 42 4.70 -1.63 -1.73
C PHE A 42 4.70 -0.23 -1.09
N LYS A 43 5.69 0.12 -0.26
CA LYS A 43 5.68 1.37 0.53
C LYS A 43 5.57 2.65 -0.31
N GLU A 44 6.19 2.67 -1.49
CA GLU A 44 6.20 3.83 -2.41
C GLU A 44 5.02 3.83 -3.39
N PHE A 45 4.18 2.79 -3.35
CA PHE A 45 3.02 2.68 -4.22
C PHE A 45 2.09 3.91 -4.16
N PRO A 46 1.77 4.50 -2.99
CA PRO A 46 0.96 5.71 -2.91
C PRO A 46 1.47 6.85 -3.77
N VAL A 47 2.78 7.10 -3.78
CA VAL A 47 3.40 8.22 -4.51
C VAL A 47 3.13 8.09 -6.00
N PHE A 48 3.46 6.92 -6.57
CA PHE A 48 3.24 6.63 -7.98
C PHE A 48 1.74 6.58 -8.34
N HIS A 49 0.95 5.94 -7.49
CA HIS A 49 -0.46 5.70 -7.77
C HIS A 49 -1.26 7.00 -7.72
N ASN A 50 -1.07 7.79 -6.66
CA ASN A 50 -1.78 9.06 -6.46
C ASN A 50 -1.30 10.14 -7.44
N ALA A 51 -0.08 10.07 -7.96
CA ALA A 51 0.33 10.93 -9.08
C ALA A 51 -0.57 10.75 -10.33
N LYS A 52 -1.13 9.55 -10.53
CA LYS A 52 -2.04 9.26 -11.65
C LYS A 52 -3.52 9.35 -11.28
N THR A 53 -3.87 8.97 -10.05
CA THR A 53 -5.28 8.85 -9.62
C THR A 53 -5.74 9.97 -8.69
N GLY A 54 -4.84 10.85 -8.26
CA GLY A 54 -5.10 11.85 -7.23
C GLY A 54 -6.25 12.80 -7.57
N PHE A 55 -6.41 13.18 -8.84
CA PHE A 55 -7.57 13.97 -9.27
C PHE A 55 -8.90 13.24 -9.01
N TYR A 56 -9.00 11.98 -9.44
CA TYR A 56 -10.20 11.17 -9.22
C TYR A 56 -10.44 10.90 -7.74
N LYS A 57 -9.38 10.67 -6.96
CA LYS A 57 -9.49 10.46 -5.51
C LYS A 57 -9.96 11.72 -4.79
N LYS A 58 -9.48 12.91 -5.18
CA LYS A 58 -9.98 14.18 -4.62
C LYS A 58 -11.48 14.35 -4.82
N GLU A 59 -11.98 14.08 -6.03
CA GLU A 59 -13.41 14.14 -6.29
C GLU A 59 -14.19 13.04 -5.54
N LEU A 60 -13.66 11.81 -5.50
CA LEU A 60 -14.25 10.69 -4.78
C LEU A 60 -14.42 10.98 -3.28
N PHE A 61 -13.42 11.58 -2.65
CA PHE A 61 -13.40 11.84 -1.21
C PHE A 61 -13.95 13.22 -0.82
N LYS A 62 -14.29 14.07 -1.79
CA LYS A 62 -14.86 15.41 -1.55
C LYS A 62 -16.04 15.40 -0.57
N PRO A 63 -17.03 14.49 -0.67
CA PRO A 63 -18.17 14.48 0.25
C PRO A 63 -17.80 14.29 1.73
N LEU A 64 -16.63 13.70 2.03
CA LEU A 64 -16.17 13.52 3.41
C LEU A 64 -15.88 14.85 4.11
N HIS A 65 -15.52 15.90 3.35
CA HIS A 65 -15.20 17.22 3.90
C HIS A 65 -16.46 18.01 4.31
N GLU A 66 -17.62 17.61 3.81
CA GLU A 66 -18.92 18.25 4.09
C GLU A 66 -19.77 17.42 5.06
N MET A 67 -19.32 16.20 5.41
CA MET A 67 -20.06 15.29 6.26
C MET A 67 -20.05 15.73 7.73
N GLU A 68 -21.21 15.67 8.37
CA GLU A 68 -21.37 15.95 9.80
C GLU A 68 -21.51 14.65 10.59
N SER A 69 -20.78 14.52 11.69
CA SER A 69 -20.89 13.33 12.54
C SER A 69 -22.22 13.29 13.30
N SER A 70 -22.79 12.09 13.39
CA SER A 70 -23.90 11.81 14.30
C SER A 70 -23.49 11.86 15.76
N PHE A 71 -22.21 11.66 16.08
CA PHE A 71 -21.66 11.73 17.43
C PHE A 71 -21.52 13.20 17.89
N PRO A 72 -22.19 13.64 18.97
CA PRO A 72 -22.17 15.04 19.42
C PRO A 72 -20.76 15.60 19.67
N GLU A 73 -19.84 14.79 20.20
CA GLU A 73 -18.46 15.16 20.48
C GLU A 73 -17.67 15.43 19.19
N LEU A 74 -17.79 14.55 18.19
CA LEU A 74 -17.10 14.71 16.90
C LEU A 74 -17.70 15.88 16.11
N ARG A 75 -19.02 16.06 16.19
CA ARG A 75 -19.72 17.20 15.57
C ARG A 75 -19.21 18.54 16.09
N LYS A 76 -19.01 18.67 17.40
CA LYS A 76 -18.43 19.89 18.01
C LYS A 76 -17.02 20.17 17.50
N GLU A 77 -16.23 19.13 17.23
CA GLU A 77 -14.89 19.21 16.63
C GLU A 77 -14.91 19.38 15.10
N LYS A 78 -16.11 19.43 14.47
CA LYS A 78 -16.34 19.32 13.02
C LYS A 78 -15.69 18.08 12.40
N ALA A 79 -15.41 17.07 13.22
CA ALA A 79 -14.68 15.87 12.86
C ALA A 79 -15.63 14.74 12.46
N ILE A 80 -15.11 13.81 11.68
CA ILE A 80 -15.76 12.53 11.38
C ILE A 80 -14.83 11.38 11.78
N ARG A 81 -15.38 10.18 11.95
CA ARG A 81 -14.61 8.96 12.15
C ARG A 81 -14.66 8.12 10.90
N ILE A 82 -13.51 7.68 10.41
CA ILE A 82 -13.38 6.86 9.20
C ILE A 82 -12.75 5.53 9.58
N LEU A 83 -13.36 4.43 9.13
CA LEU A 83 -12.76 3.09 9.16
C LEU A 83 -12.12 2.81 7.80
N GLU A 84 -10.80 2.72 7.76
CA GLU A 84 -10.05 2.31 6.58
C GLU A 84 -9.78 0.80 6.64
N ILE A 85 -10.26 0.06 5.66
CA ILE A 85 -10.03 -1.38 5.52
C ILE A 85 -9.03 -1.60 4.39
N GLY A 86 -7.91 -2.27 4.68
CA GLY A 86 -6.84 -2.49 3.71
C GLY A 86 -6.07 -1.21 3.40
N ALA A 87 -5.65 -0.49 4.43
CA ALA A 87 -4.93 0.78 4.27
C ALA A 87 -3.61 0.62 3.51
N GLY A 88 -2.96 -0.54 3.63
CA GLY A 88 -1.62 -0.78 3.12
C GLY A 88 -0.67 0.36 3.56
N PRO A 89 0.09 0.97 2.63
CA PRO A 89 0.97 2.10 2.94
C PRO A 89 0.27 3.47 3.08
N GLY A 90 -1.07 3.53 3.04
CA GLY A 90 -1.83 4.76 3.34
C GLY A 90 -2.24 5.59 2.12
N ALA A 91 -2.48 4.97 0.97
CA ALA A 91 -2.72 5.67 -0.29
C ALA A 91 -3.94 6.60 -0.33
N ASN A 92 -4.87 6.52 0.63
CA ASN A 92 -6.08 7.35 0.65
C ASN A 92 -6.02 8.49 1.67
N MET A 93 -5.07 8.45 2.61
CA MET A 93 -5.13 9.27 3.82
C MET A 93 -4.93 10.76 3.57
N GLU A 94 -4.18 11.12 2.52
CA GLU A 94 -4.00 12.52 2.12
C GLU A 94 -5.29 13.20 1.62
N PHE A 95 -6.32 12.42 1.26
CA PHE A 95 -7.58 12.94 0.73
C PHE A 95 -8.67 13.09 1.80
N TYR A 96 -8.41 12.60 3.02
CA TYR A 96 -9.36 12.68 4.14
C TYR A 96 -9.34 14.08 4.78
N PRO A 97 -10.44 14.50 5.43
CA PRO A 97 -10.45 15.74 6.20
C PRO A 97 -9.38 15.73 7.29
N LYS A 98 -8.67 16.84 7.49
CA LYS A 98 -7.53 16.93 8.43
C LYS A 98 -7.89 16.58 9.87
N ASN A 99 -9.14 16.82 10.28
CA ASN A 99 -9.64 16.55 11.62
C ASN A 99 -10.33 15.18 11.75
N ALA A 100 -10.33 14.36 10.70
CA ALA A 100 -10.88 13.01 10.77
C ALA A 100 -10.12 12.15 11.79
N LYS A 101 -10.87 11.33 12.54
CA LYS A 101 -10.30 10.29 13.40
C LYS A 101 -10.30 8.98 12.62
N LEU A 102 -9.14 8.35 12.50
CA LEU A 102 -9.00 7.13 11.69
C LEU A 102 -8.94 5.89 12.58
N ILE A 103 -9.68 4.86 12.19
CA ILE A 103 -9.47 3.49 12.62
C ILE A 103 -8.97 2.73 11.39
N VAL A 104 -7.84 2.05 11.52
CA VAL A 104 -7.21 1.34 10.40
C VAL A 104 -7.20 -0.14 10.68
N ALA A 105 -7.71 -0.92 9.72
CA ALA A 105 -7.68 -2.37 9.75
C ALA A 105 -6.87 -2.88 8.55
N ASP A 106 -5.71 -3.47 8.81
CA ASP A 106 -4.90 -4.12 7.78
C ASP A 106 -4.37 -5.47 8.31
N PRO A 107 -4.47 -6.56 7.54
CA PRO A 107 -4.00 -7.87 7.99
C PRO A 107 -2.47 -7.97 8.07
N ASN A 108 -1.73 -7.11 7.37
CA ASN A 108 -0.28 -7.12 7.36
C ASN A 108 0.27 -6.15 8.42
N PRO A 109 0.84 -6.65 9.54
CA PRO A 109 1.31 -5.79 10.63
C PRO A 109 2.49 -4.90 10.24
N PHE A 110 3.22 -5.22 9.17
CA PHE A 110 4.40 -4.47 8.73
C PHE A 110 4.05 -3.14 8.04
N PHE A 111 2.78 -2.90 7.70
CA PHE A 111 2.34 -1.57 7.26
C PHE A 111 2.19 -0.58 8.41
N LYS A 112 2.14 -1.03 9.67
CA LYS A 112 1.94 -0.15 10.82
C LYS A 112 2.99 0.95 10.89
N GLU A 113 4.27 0.59 10.83
CA GLU A 113 5.38 1.55 10.91
C GLU A 113 5.37 2.53 9.72
N ILE A 114 5.04 2.03 8.53
CA ILE A 114 4.92 2.84 7.31
C ILE A 114 3.78 3.87 7.48
N LEU A 115 2.61 3.44 7.94
CA LEU A 115 1.45 4.31 8.18
C LEU A 115 1.73 5.34 9.27
N GLU A 116 2.36 4.95 10.37
CA GLU A 116 2.74 5.91 11.43
C GLU A 116 3.66 7.01 10.90
N SER A 117 4.52 6.72 9.92
CA SER A 117 5.36 7.74 9.27
C SER A 117 4.57 8.73 8.40
N VAL A 118 3.42 8.32 7.86
CA VAL A 118 2.52 9.20 7.10
C VAL A 118 1.85 10.21 8.03
N PHE A 119 1.47 9.79 9.24
CA PHE A 119 0.80 10.66 10.22
C PHE A 119 1.73 11.57 11.03
N LYS A 120 3.05 11.28 11.02
CA LYS A 120 4.07 12.10 11.69
C LYS A 120 4.55 13.29 10.84
N LYS A 121 4.10 13.39 9.59
CA LYS A 121 4.39 14.50 8.66
C LYS A 121 3.36 15.62 8.81
#